data_AF-A0A537GDN8-F1
#
_entry.id   AF-A0A537GDN8-F1
#
_cell.length_a   1.000
_cell.length_b   1.000
_cell.length_c   1.000
_cell.angle_alpha   90.00
_cell.angle_beta   90.00
_cell.angle_gamma   90.00
#
_symmetry.space_group_name_H-M   'P 1'
#
loop_
_entity.id
_entity.type
_entity.pdbx_description
1 polymer ?
#
loop_
_entity_poly.entity_id
_entity_poly.type
_entity_poly.pdbx_seq_one_letter_code
_entity_poly.pdbx_strand_id
1 'polypeptide(L)'
;MSGLLGQDKVAQRALCLEALLVRESLEESINLKTPSAGASVLELSGRLNSWLAKEGISIYLSPREKDLVAKPLGSWTTEEIVTASWRSEALGVILWALSSIERVPPYDTEFPKSQILARVDLGARSNGFAAKIRLKPPRDVSQERNIAELWHWRARTAELQRKGVGPPAGWTFQQVIAQSARQAYQNRLISKPLEDDFSLFGKSYARLSEEEYHKAASISLERHFALNWLCGYSENWDETPTET
;
A
#
# COMPACT_ATOMS: atom_id res chain seq x y z
N MET A 1 21.21 -6.68 7.20
CA MET A 1 19.81 -6.54 7.64
C MET A 1 19.72 -5.28 8.47
N SER A 2 19.17 -4.21 7.92
CA SER A 2 18.71 -3.06 8.71
C SER A 2 17.58 -3.56 9.63
N GLY A 3 17.58 -3.12 10.89
CA GLY A 3 16.50 -3.44 11.82
C GLY A 3 15.18 -2.78 11.39
N LEU A 4 14.05 -3.28 11.91
CA LEU A 4 12.76 -2.60 11.72
C LEU A 4 12.83 -1.15 12.20
N LEU A 5 12.07 -0.27 11.53
CA LEU A 5 11.85 1.09 12.02
C LEU A 5 11.15 1.07 13.38
N GLY A 6 11.47 2.06 14.23
CA GLY A 6 10.87 2.19 15.56
C GLY A 6 9.35 2.43 15.50
N GLN A 7 8.62 1.90 16.49
CA GLN A 7 7.15 1.93 16.54
C GLN A 7 6.58 3.35 16.37
N ASP A 8 7.19 4.36 16.99
CA ASP A 8 6.71 5.75 16.90
C ASP A 8 6.80 6.29 15.46
N LYS A 9 7.89 5.99 14.74
CA LYS A 9 8.06 6.37 13.33
C LYS A 9 7.01 5.69 12.45
N VAL A 10 6.74 4.41 12.71
CA VAL A 10 5.71 3.65 11.98
C VAL A 10 4.30 4.19 12.26
N ALA A 11 4.01 4.54 13.52
CA ALA A 11 2.74 5.15 13.91
C ALA A 11 2.54 6.52 13.28
N GLN A 12 3.55 7.39 13.30
CA GLN A 12 3.52 8.68 12.61
C GLN A 12 3.25 8.50 11.11
N ARG A 13 3.87 7.49 10.49
CA ARG A 13 3.63 7.25 9.07
C ARG A 13 2.20 6.82 8.77
N ALA A 14 1.61 5.99 9.64
CA ALA A 14 0.20 5.62 9.54
C ALA A 14 -0.72 6.86 9.56
N LEU A 15 -0.49 7.80 10.48
CA LEU A 15 -1.26 9.05 10.60
C LEU A 15 -1.14 9.92 9.34
N CYS A 16 0.04 10.00 8.75
CA CYS A 16 0.23 10.77 7.52
C CYS A 16 -0.49 10.17 6.31
N LEU A 17 -0.43 8.85 6.14
CA LEU A 17 -1.14 8.19 5.03
C LEU A 17 -2.65 8.25 5.22
N GLU A 18 -3.13 8.17 6.46
CA GLU A 18 -4.53 8.41 6.77
C GLU A 18 -4.93 9.84 6.38
N ALA A 19 -4.15 10.85 6.77
CA ALA A 19 -4.42 12.24 6.38
C ALA A 19 -4.54 12.40 4.86
N LEU A 20 -3.62 11.76 4.12
CA LEU A 20 -3.62 11.76 2.66
C LEU A 20 -4.87 11.09 2.10
N LEU A 21 -5.27 9.94 2.63
CA LEU A 21 -6.45 9.20 2.16
C LEU A 21 -7.77 9.87 2.50
N VAL A 22 -7.84 10.52 3.66
CA VAL A 22 -8.99 11.38 4.00
C VAL A 22 -9.07 12.53 3.00
N ARG A 23 -7.94 13.18 2.70
CA ARG A 23 -7.92 14.24 1.69
C ARG A 23 -8.33 13.73 0.31
N GLU A 24 -7.79 12.60 -0.11
CA GLU A 24 -8.14 11.93 -1.37
C GLU A 24 -9.63 11.65 -1.49
N SER A 25 -10.27 11.14 -0.43
CA SER A 25 -11.71 10.87 -0.42
C SER A 25 -12.56 12.14 -0.56
N LEU A 26 -12.08 13.29 -0.07
CA LEU A 26 -12.74 14.59 -0.27
C LEU A 26 -12.63 15.05 -1.73
N GLU A 27 -11.44 14.92 -2.33
CA GLU A 27 -11.19 15.26 -3.74
C GLU A 27 -12.03 14.37 -4.69
N GLU A 28 -12.08 13.06 -4.42
CA GLU A 28 -12.91 12.10 -5.14
C GLU A 28 -14.40 12.48 -5.06
N SER A 29 -14.89 12.81 -3.86
CA SER A 29 -16.28 13.21 -3.64
C SER A 29 -16.67 14.47 -4.45
N ILE A 30 -15.77 15.45 -4.53
CA ILE A 30 -15.96 16.67 -5.34
C ILE A 30 -16.02 16.31 -6.83
N ASN A 31 -15.06 15.52 -7.31
CA ASN A 31 -14.97 15.16 -8.72
C ASN A 31 -16.16 14.32 -9.19
N LEU A 32 -16.64 13.41 -8.36
CA LEU A 32 -17.84 12.60 -8.65
C LEU A 32 -19.14 13.38 -8.46
N LYS A 33 -19.09 14.63 -7.96
CA LYS A 33 -20.27 15.45 -7.59
C LYS A 33 -21.22 14.70 -6.65
N THR A 34 -20.67 13.85 -5.78
CA THR A 34 -21.49 13.00 -4.91
C THR A 34 -22.03 13.86 -3.76
N PRO A 35 -23.35 13.93 -3.53
CA PRO A 35 -23.90 14.64 -2.39
C PRO A 35 -23.42 14.00 -1.08
N SER A 36 -22.78 14.76 -0.20
CA SER A 36 -22.44 14.25 1.14
C SER A 36 -23.69 14.21 2.01
N ALA A 37 -24.09 13.03 2.48
CA ALA A 37 -25.08 12.90 3.55
C ALA A 37 -24.43 13.29 4.89
N GLY A 38 -24.39 14.60 5.20
CA GLY A 38 -23.78 15.11 6.44
C GLY A 38 -23.05 16.44 6.27
N ALA A 39 -21.97 16.61 7.03
CA ALA A 39 -21.06 17.77 6.98
C ALA A 39 -20.60 18.06 5.55
N SER A 40 -20.52 19.34 5.19
CA SER A 40 -20.04 19.72 3.86
C SER A 40 -18.58 19.31 3.65
N VAL A 41 -18.18 19.07 2.40
CA VAL A 41 -16.78 18.75 2.06
C VAL A 41 -15.80 19.83 2.58
N LEU A 42 -16.21 21.10 2.59
CA LEU A 42 -15.44 22.20 3.17
C LEU A 42 -15.24 22.05 4.69
N GLU A 43 -16.29 21.67 5.41
CA GLU A 43 -16.23 21.44 6.85
C GLU A 43 -15.29 20.27 7.19
N LEU A 44 -15.40 19.17 6.45
CA LEU A 44 -14.51 18.01 6.60
C LEU A 44 -13.05 18.36 6.29
N SER A 45 -12.80 19.15 5.24
CA SER A 45 -11.46 19.65 4.94
C SER A 45 -10.93 20.56 6.06
N GLY A 46 -11.77 21.41 6.65
CA GLY A 46 -11.40 22.25 7.78
C GLY A 46 -11.04 21.45 9.04
N ARG A 47 -11.79 20.36 9.30
CA ARG A 47 -11.50 19.41 10.39
C ARG A 47 -10.17 18.70 10.19
N LEU A 48 -9.89 18.23 8.97
CA LEU A 48 -8.61 17.60 8.63
C LEU A 48 -7.44 18.55 8.88
N ASN A 49 -7.52 19.78 8.39
CA ASN A 49 -6.48 20.80 8.57
C ASN A 49 -6.25 21.13 10.05
N SER A 50 -7.35 21.26 10.81
CA SER A 50 -7.29 21.52 12.25
C SER A 50 -6.62 20.36 13.00
N TRP A 51 -6.92 19.12 12.62
CA TRP A 51 -6.33 17.92 13.21
C TRP A 51 -4.83 17.80 12.88
N LEU A 52 -4.45 18.00 11.62
CA LEU A 52 -3.04 18.01 11.18
C LEU A 52 -2.20 19.02 11.98
N ALA A 53 -2.74 20.23 12.19
CA ALA A 53 -2.10 21.27 12.96
C ALA A 53 -2.00 20.92 14.45
N LYS A 54 -3.12 20.45 15.05
CA LYS A 54 -3.20 20.13 16.48
C LYS A 54 -2.27 18.98 16.88
N GLU A 55 -2.24 17.92 16.09
CA GLU A 55 -1.43 16.72 16.38
C GLU A 55 0.02 16.85 15.86
N GLY A 56 0.34 17.97 15.21
CA GLY A 56 1.69 18.21 14.67
C GLY A 56 2.09 17.20 13.59
N ILE A 57 1.14 16.64 12.84
CA ILE A 57 1.42 15.60 11.84
C ILE A 57 2.09 16.18 10.59
N SER A 58 1.82 17.44 10.27
CA SER A 58 2.33 18.10 9.06
C SER A 58 3.84 18.06 8.91
N ILE A 59 4.61 18.01 10.02
CA ILE A 59 6.07 17.93 9.94
C ILE A 59 6.56 16.56 9.42
N TYR A 60 5.78 15.50 9.64
CA TYR A 60 6.10 14.12 9.27
C TYR A 60 5.64 13.72 7.88
N LEU A 61 4.80 14.53 7.22
CA LEU A 61 4.43 14.32 5.82
C LEU A 61 5.70 14.30 4.95
N SER A 62 5.75 13.38 3.99
CA SER A 62 6.80 13.36 2.97
C SER A 62 6.68 14.57 2.06
N PRO A 63 7.74 14.97 1.32
CA PRO A 63 7.65 16.06 0.35
C PRO A 63 6.45 15.93 -0.59
N ARG A 64 6.22 14.76 -1.19
CA ARG A 64 5.10 14.55 -2.12
C ARG A 64 3.74 14.67 -1.43
N GLU A 65 3.62 14.19 -0.21
CA GLU A 65 2.37 14.29 0.58
C GLU A 65 2.09 15.74 0.98
N LYS A 66 3.13 16.51 1.35
CA LYS A 66 3.01 17.95 1.66
C LYS A 66 2.50 18.71 0.44
N ASP A 67 3.07 18.45 -0.73
CA ASP A 67 2.67 19.10 -1.97
C ASP A 67 1.19 18.84 -2.29
N LEU A 68 0.75 17.58 -2.19
CA LEU A 68 -0.64 17.20 -2.44
C LEU A 68 -1.62 17.81 -1.42
N VAL A 69 -1.32 17.71 -0.12
CA VAL A 69 -2.19 18.25 0.95
C VAL A 69 -2.27 19.78 0.90
N ALA A 70 -1.22 20.46 0.44
CA ALA A 70 -1.20 21.92 0.30
C ALA A 70 -2.02 22.45 -0.88
N LYS A 71 -2.42 21.59 -1.83
CA LYS A 71 -3.22 22.02 -2.99
C LYS A 71 -4.60 22.55 -2.57
N PRO A 72 -5.16 23.53 -3.31
CA PRO A 72 -6.54 23.93 -3.14
C PRO A 72 -7.50 22.73 -3.22
N LEU A 73 -8.56 22.76 -2.43
CA LEU A 73 -9.59 21.72 -2.42
C LEU A 73 -10.32 21.65 -3.76
N GLY A 74 -10.43 20.45 -4.31
CA GLY A 74 -11.04 20.21 -5.63
C GLY A 74 -10.06 20.40 -6.79
N SER A 75 -8.77 20.57 -6.53
CA SER A 75 -7.76 20.82 -7.57
C SER A 75 -6.87 19.61 -7.87
N TRP A 76 -7.09 18.47 -7.23
CA TRP A 76 -6.36 17.25 -7.58
C TRP A 76 -6.80 16.73 -8.94
N THR A 77 -5.85 16.28 -9.75
CA THR A 77 -6.17 15.61 -11.00
C THR A 77 -6.74 14.21 -10.73
N THR A 78 -7.44 13.63 -11.71
CA THR A 78 -7.89 12.23 -11.61
C THR A 78 -6.73 11.27 -11.36
N GLU A 79 -5.57 11.51 -11.99
CA GLU A 79 -4.37 10.69 -11.79
C GLU A 79 -3.84 10.80 -10.36
N GLU A 80 -3.85 12.00 -9.77
CA GLU A 80 -3.43 12.22 -8.37
C GLU A 80 -4.37 11.52 -7.40
N ILE A 81 -5.67 11.57 -7.63
CA ILE A 81 -6.67 10.86 -6.83
C ILE A 81 -6.45 9.36 -6.92
N VAL A 82 -6.35 8.80 -8.14
CA VAL A 82 -6.12 7.37 -8.34
C VAL A 82 -4.81 6.93 -7.68
N THR A 83 -3.72 7.68 -7.87
CA THR A 83 -2.41 7.37 -7.27
C THR A 83 -2.47 7.42 -5.74
N ALA A 84 -3.09 8.45 -5.17
CA ALA A 84 -3.25 8.56 -3.72
C ALA A 84 -4.17 7.47 -3.15
N SER A 85 -5.20 7.06 -3.89
CA SER A 85 -6.14 6.01 -3.47
C SER A 85 -5.45 4.68 -3.18
N TRP A 86 -4.41 4.35 -3.95
CA TRP A 86 -3.62 3.14 -3.79
C TRP A 86 -2.77 3.14 -2.51
N ARG A 87 -2.53 4.30 -1.89
CA ARG A 87 -1.89 4.37 -0.55
C ARG A 87 -2.70 3.72 0.55
N SER A 88 -3.96 3.36 0.29
CA SER A 88 -4.75 2.49 1.16
C SER A 88 -4.07 1.14 1.40
N GLU A 89 -3.43 0.56 0.38
CA GLU A 89 -2.68 -0.70 0.52
C GLU A 89 -1.46 -0.54 1.42
N ALA A 90 -0.71 0.56 1.24
CA ALA A 90 0.43 0.91 2.08
C ALA A 90 0.02 1.14 3.54
N LEU A 91 -1.08 1.89 3.78
CA LEU A 91 -1.61 2.11 5.12
C LEU A 91 -2.12 0.82 5.76
N GLY A 92 -2.81 -0.04 5.00
CA GLY A 92 -3.29 -1.34 5.47
C GLY A 92 -2.15 -2.23 5.98
N VAL A 93 -1.04 -2.30 5.23
CA VAL A 93 0.18 -3.00 5.65
C VAL A 93 0.81 -2.38 6.89
N ILE A 94 0.89 -1.05 6.98
CA ILE A 94 1.44 -0.39 8.17
C ILE A 94 0.56 -0.66 9.41
N LEU A 95 -0.77 -0.61 9.27
CA LEU A 95 -1.69 -0.95 10.35
C LEU A 95 -1.63 -2.42 10.72
N TRP A 96 -1.40 -3.33 9.76
CA TRP A 96 -1.09 -4.72 10.04
C TRP A 96 0.21 -4.86 10.83
N ALA A 97 1.27 -4.17 10.43
CA ALA A 97 2.55 -4.17 11.15
C ALA A 97 2.41 -3.63 12.58
N LEU A 98 1.52 -2.67 12.82
CA LEU A 98 1.17 -2.13 14.14
C LEU A 98 0.20 -3.01 14.94
N SER A 99 -0.15 -4.20 14.44
CA SER A 99 -1.12 -5.14 15.02
C SER A 99 -2.55 -4.59 15.15
N SER A 100 -2.88 -3.50 14.44
CA SER A 100 -4.23 -2.94 14.35
C SER A 100 -5.10 -3.69 13.35
N ILE A 101 -4.49 -4.40 12.40
CA ILE A 101 -5.13 -5.32 11.46
C ILE A 101 -4.49 -6.70 11.64
N GLU A 102 -5.31 -7.74 11.72
CA GLU A 102 -4.82 -9.09 12.00
C GLU A 102 -4.01 -9.68 10.84
N ARG A 103 -4.48 -9.49 9.60
CA ARG A 103 -3.94 -10.13 8.40
C ARG A 103 -3.92 -9.18 7.20
N VAL A 104 -2.89 -9.32 6.38
CA VAL A 104 -2.85 -8.73 5.03
C VAL A 104 -3.77 -9.58 4.13
N PRO A 105 -4.71 -8.96 3.38
CA PRO A 105 -5.54 -9.69 2.42
C PRO A 105 -4.69 -10.37 1.33
N PRO A 106 -5.22 -11.33 0.57
CA PRO A 106 -4.54 -11.83 -0.63
C PRO A 106 -4.30 -10.73 -1.68
N TYR A 107 -3.42 -10.98 -2.65
CA TYR A 107 -2.99 -9.98 -3.65
C TYR A 107 -3.99 -9.76 -4.80
N ASP A 108 -5.16 -10.40 -4.73
CA ASP A 108 -6.34 -10.13 -5.57
C ASP A 108 -7.44 -9.37 -4.82
N THR A 109 -7.19 -9.01 -3.56
CA THR A 109 -8.15 -8.37 -2.67
C THR A 109 -7.55 -7.10 -2.10
N GLU A 110 -8.17 -5.95 -2.37
CA GLU A 110 -7.80 -4.66 -1.79
C GLU A 110 -8.09 -4.64 -0.27
N PHE A 111 -7.34 -3.87 0.48
CA PHE A 111 -7.77 -3.50 1.82
C PHE A 111 -9.03 -2.63 1.74
N PRO A 112 -10.09 -2.93 2.50
CA PRO A 112 -11.28 -2.09 2.50
C PRO A 112 -10.95 -0.70 3.08
N LYS A 113 -10.99 0.35 2.25
CA LYS A 113 -10.71 1.74 2.67
C LYS A 113 -11.50 2.13 3.93
N SER A 114 -12.78 1.76 4.01
CA SER A 114 -13.63 2.03 5.17
C SER A 114 -13.12 1.38 6.46
N GLN A 115 -12.56 0.16 6.38
CA GLN A 115 -11.98 -0.51 7.54
C GLN A 115 -10.64 0.12 7.94
N ILE A 116 -9.85 0.58 6.98
CA ILE A 116 -8.58 1.27 7.28
C ILE A 116 -8.85 2.61 7.96
N LEU A 117 -9.72 3.44 7.37
CA LEU A 117 -10.02 4.78 7.88
C LEU A 117 -10.81 4.73 9.19
N ALA A 118 -11.63 3.71 9.45
CA ALA A 118 -12.31 3.57 10.74
C ALA A 118 -11.37 3.25 11.91
N ARG A 119 -10.12 2.86 11.66
CA ARG A 119 -9.15 2.49 12.72
C ARG A 119 -8.36 3.67 13.23
N VAL A 120 -8.43 4.79 12.54
CA VAL A 120 -7.74 6.01 12.89
C VAL A 120 -8.79 7.12 12.84
N ASP A 121 -9.16 7.62 14.02
CA ASP A 121 -10.31 8.51 14.16
C ASP A 121 -9.79 9.95 14.09
N LEU A 122 -10.19 10.69 13.05
CA LEU A 122 -9.91 12.12 12.86
C LEU A 122 -10.40 12.93 14.08
N GLY A 123 -9.53 13.07 15.08
CA GLY A 123 -9.77 13.82 16.31
C GLY A 123 -9.87 12.96 17.58
N ALA A 124 -9.98 11.64 17.49
CA ALA A 124 -9.95 10.78 18.67
C ALA A 124 -8.68 9.91 18.71
N ARG A 125 -7.87 10.18 19.73
CA ARG A 125 -6.86 9.29 20.35
C ARG A 125 -5.42 9.37 19.84
N SER A 126 -4.78 10.54 19.93
CA SER A 126 -3.34 10.55 20.17
C SER A 126 -2.97 9.85 21.50
N ASN A 127 -3.77 10.00 22.55
CA ASN A 127 -3.47 9.38 23.86
C ASN A 127 -3.80 7.87 23.97
N GLY A 128 -4.53 7.28 23.02
CA GLY A 128 -5.03 5.89 23.13
C GLY A 128 -4.63 4.96 21.99
N PHE A 129 -4.30 5.50 20.81
CA PHE A 129 -3.83 4.70 19.67
C PHE A 129 -2.41 4.18 19.94
N ALA A 130 -1.48 5.07 20.31
CA ALA A 130 -0.10 4.72 20.64
C ALA A 130 0.01 3.70 21.78
N ALA A 131 -0.90 3.75 22.76
CA ALA A 131 -0.92 2.82 23.89
C ALA A 131 -1.42 1.39 23.53
N LYS A 132 -2.13 1.23 22.41
CA LYS A 132 -2.74 -0.04 21.99
C LYS A 132 -2.02 -0.71 20.83
N ILE A 133 -1.23 0.04 20.07
CA ILE A 133 -0.45 -0.50 18.96
C ILE A 133 0.80 -1.21 19.46
N ARG A 134 1.13 -2.32 18.82
CA ARG A 134 2.39 -3.04 19.04
C ARG A 134 2.94 -3.46 17.69
N LEU A 135 4.16 -3.01 17.41
CA LEU A 135 4.86 -3.42 16.22
C LEU A 135 5.08 -4.94 16.23
N LYS A 136 4.73 -5.60 15.13
CA LYS A 136 4.98 -7.03 14.94
C LYS A 136 6.48 -7.32 14.96
N PRO A 137 6.89 -8.54 15.35
CA PRO A 137 8.30 -8.93 15.33
C PRO A 137 8.93 -8.73 13.95
N PRO A 138 10.22 -8.36 13.86
CA PRO A 138 10.97 -8.23 12.60
C PRO A 138 10.79 -9.40 11.65
N ARG A 139 10.80 -10.62 12.20
CA ARG A 139 10.62 -11.84 11.40
C ARG A 139 9.30 -11.86 10.63
N ASP A 140 8.20 -11.45 11.27
CA ASP A 140 6.87 -11.49 10.65
C ASP A 140 6.78 -10.46 9.53
N VAL A 141 7.28 -9.25 9.78
CA VAL A 141 7.30 -8.15 8.80
C VAL A 141 8.21 -8.50 7.62
N SER A 142 9.41 -9.06 7.86
CA SER A 142 10.31 -9.50 6.80
C SER A 142 9.74 -10.67 5.99
N GLN A 143 9.00 -11.58 6.62
CA GLN A 143 8.33 -12.67 5.91
C GLN A 143 7.24 -12.12 4.97
N GLU A 144 6.40 -11.20 5.44
CA GLU A 144 5.39 -10.55 4.60
C GLU A 144 6.03 -9.73 3.48
N ARG A 145 7.15 -9.05 3.75
CA ARG A 145 7.95 -8.34 2.74
C ARG A 145 8.38 -9.26 1.60
N ASN A 146 8.88 -10.46 1.92
CA ASN A 146 9.31 -11.43 0.91
C ASN A 146 8.14 -11.94 0.07
N ILE A 147 6.95 -12.09 0.67
CA ILE A 147 5.73 -12.43 -0.06
C ILE A 147 5.37 -11.29 -1.03
N ALA A 148 5.38 -10.04 -0.56
CA ALA A 148 5.08 -8.86 -1.38
C ALA A 148 6.04 -8.69 -2.55
N GLU A 149 7.34 -8.88 -2.31
CA GLU A 149 8.36 -8.85 -3.36
C GLU A 149 8.08 -9.89 -4.45
N LEU A 150 7.73 -11.13 -4.10
CA LEU A 150 7.43 -12.18 -5.08
C LEU A 150 6.24 -11.81 -5.98
N TRP A 151 5.18 -11.25 -5.39
CA TRP A 151 4.02 -10.79 -6.15
C TRP A 151 4.36 -9.59 -7.03
N HIS A 152 5.13 -8.63 -6.52
CA HIS A 152 5.55 -7.46 -7.27
C HIS A 152 6.49 -7.85 -8.43
N TRP A 153 7.43 -8.75 -8.17
CA TRP A 153 8.31 -9.34 -9.19
C TRP A 153 7.50 -10.02 -10.29
N ARG A 154 6.45 -10.77 -9.94
CA ARG A 154 5.60 -11.43 -10.94
C ARG A 154 4.84 -10.42 -11.79
N ALA A 155 4.30 -9.36 -11.20
CA ALA A 155 3.65 -8.26 -11.90
C ALA A 155 4.62 -7.57 -12.87
N ARG A 156 5.82 -7.21 -12.39
CA ARG A 156 6.88 -6.59 -13.19
C ARG A 156 7.35 -7.50 -14.32
N THR A 157 7.45 -8.80 -14.08
CA THR A 157 7.79 -9.78 -15.12
C THR A 157 6.76 -9.80 -16.24
N ALA A 158 5.45 -9.76 -15.91
CA ALA A 158 4.39 -9.63 -16.92
C ALA A 158 4.49 -8.30 -17.69
N GLU A 159 4.81 -7.20 -17.02
CA GLU A 159 5.04 -5.91 -17.66
C GLU A 159 6.19 -5.97 -18.68
N LEU A 160 7.32 -6.59 -18.30
CA LEU A 160 8.48 -6.76 -19.17
C LEU A 160 8.13 -7.61 -20.40
N GLN A 161 7.37 -8.69 -20.21
CA GLN A 161 6.85 -9.51 -21.32
C GLN A 161 6.00 -8.68 -22.28
N ARG A 162 5.08 -7.86 -21.75
CA ARG A 162 4.19 -6.99 -22.55
C ARG A 162 4.96 -5.90 -23.31
N LYS A 163 6.05 -5.39 -22.73
CA LYS A 163 6.97 -4.43 -23.38
C LYS A 163 7.91 -5.08 -24.40
N GLY A 164 7.84 -6.40 -24.58
CA GLY A 164 8.72 -7.13 -25.50
C GLY A 164 10.17 -7.22 -25.03
N VAL A 165 10.42 -7.00 -23.73
CA VAL A 165 11.76 -7.17 -23.14
C VAL A 165 12.07 -8.66 -23.09
N GLY A 166 13.27 -9.05 -23.52
CA GLY A 166 13.71 -10.45 -23.49
C GLY A 166 13.90 -10.97 -22.06
N PRO A 167 13.77 -12.30 -21.85
CA PRO A 167 14.06 -12.92 -20.56
C PRO A 167 15.57 -12.86 -20.23
N PRO A 168 15.96 -13.21 -18.99
CA PRO A 168 17.37 -13.39 -18.63
C PRO A 168 18.09 -14.37 -19.56
N ALA A 169 19.38 -14.13 -19.79
CA ALA A 169 20.19 -14.95 -20.70
C ALA A 169 20.17 -16.44 -20.30
N GLY A 170 19.86 -17.31 -21.26
CA GLY A 170 19.78 -18.75 -21.06
C GLY A 170 18.46 -19.26 -20.47
N TRP A 171 17.49 -18.38 -20.23
CA TRP A 171 16.18 -18.73 -19.67
C TRP A 171 15.04 -18.26 -20.57
N THR A 172 13.90 -18.95 -20.50
CA THR A 172 12.60 -18.43 -20.95
C THR A 172 11.85 -17.82 -19.76
N PHE A 173 10.96 -16.86 -20.00
CA PHE A 173 10.07 -16.35 -18.94
C PHE A 173 9.28 -17.48 -18.26
N GLN A 174 8.75 -18.43 -19.05
CA GLN A 174 8.01 -19.57 -18.52
C GLN A 174 8.84 -20.39 -17.52
N GLN A 175 10.12 -20.65 -17.82
CA GLN A 175 11.00 -21.39 -16.91
C GLN A 175 11.27 -20.63 -15.61
N VAL A 176 11.58 -19.33 -15.69
CA VAL A 176 11.85 -18.51 -14.49
C VAL A 176 10.59 -18.40 -13.63
N ILE A 177 9.43 -18.14 -14.24
CA ILE A 177 8.13 -18.07 -13.55
C ILE A 177 7.81 -19.41 -12.87
N ALA A 178 7.93 -20.53 -13.59
CA ALA A 178 7.65 -21.86 -13.07
C ALA A 178 8.56 -22.24 -11.90
N GLN A 179 9.84 -21.93 -12.01
CA GLN A 179 10.80 -22.18 -10.94
C GLN A 179 10.49 -21.32 -9.71
N SER A 180 10.25 -20.02 -9.90
CA SER A 180 9.90 -19.10 -8.81
C SER A 180 8.61 -19.49 -8.12
N ALA A 181 7.55 -19.81 -8.87
CA ALA A 181 6.27 -20.24 -8.32
C ALA A 181 6.39 -21.56 -7.53
N ARG A 182 7.14 -22.53 -8.06
CA ARG A 182 7.41 -23.80 -7.37
C ARG A 182 8.16 -23.59 -6.05
N GLN A 183 9.21 -22.77 -6.07
CA GLN A 183 10.02 -22.48 -4.89
C GLN A 183 9.21 -21.71 -3.84
N ALA A 184 8.45 -20.69 -4.25
CA ALA A 184 7.59 -19.91 -3.36
C ALA A 184 6.52 -20.80 -2.69
N TYR A 185 5.92 -21.73 -3.44
CA TYR A 185 4.95 -22.69 -2.90
C TYR A 185 5.59 -23.70 -1.92
N GLN A 186 6.76 -24.25 -2.25
CA GLN A 186 7.51 -25.13 -1.36
C GLN A 186 7.85 -24.45 -0.03
N ASN A 187 8.15 -23.15 -0.07
CA ASN A 187 8.41 -22.31 1.08
C ASN A 187 7.13 -21.80 1.78
N ARG A 188 5.94 -22.20 1.31
CA ARG A 188 4.62 -21.80 1.85
C ARG A 188 4.40 -20.28 1.84
N LEU A 189 4.98 -19.59 0.86
CA LEU A 189 4.84 -18.13 0.69
C LEU A 189 3.63 -17.77 -0.18
N ILE A 190 3.18 -18.68 -1.05
CA ILE A 190 2.03 -18.49 -1.93
C ILE A 190 1.13 -19.73 -1.91
N SER A 191 -0.10 -19.57 -2.40
CA SER A 191 -1.01 -20.67 -2.70
C SER A 191 -0.46 -21.59 -3.79
N LYS A 192 -1.11 -22.75 -3.97
CA LYS A 192 -0.71 -23.72 -5.00
C LYS A 192 -0.67 -23.05 -6.38
N PRO A 193 0.46 -23.13 -7.11
CA PRO A 193 0.56 -22.62 -8.48
C PRO A 193 -0.48 -23.24 -9.41
N LEU A 194 -0.94 -22.44 -10.38
CA LEU A 194 -1.82 -22.89 -11.46
C LEU A 194 -1.05 -22.77 -12.77
N GLU A 195 -1.00 -23.85 -13.56
CA GLU A 195 -0.34 -23.87 -14.87
C GLU A 195 1.13 -23.43 -14.80
N ASP A 196 1.83 -23.90 -13.77
CA ASP A 196 3.22 -23.51 -13.47
C ASP A 196 3.43 -22.00 -13.27
N ASP A 197 2.40 -21.25 -12.86
CA ASP A 197 2.47 -19.82 -12.54
C ASP A 197 1.84 -19.52 -11.16
N PHE A 198 2.11 -18.33 -10.65
CA PHE A 198 1.38 -17.72 -9.54
C PHE A 198 -0.12 -17.68 -9.86
N SER A 199 -0.95 -17.75 -8.82
CA SER A 199 -2.41 -17.81 -8.98
C SER A 199 -3.12 -16.67 -8.26
N LEU A 200 -3.95 -15.93 -8.97
CA LEU A 200 -4.86 -14.90 -8.42
C LEU A 200 -6.21 -15.01 -9.10
N PHE A 201 -7.29 -14.59 -8.44
CA PHE A 201 -8.64 -14.61 -9.02
C PHE A 201 -9.06 -16.00 -9.56
N GLY A 202 -8.56 -17.07 -8.94
CA GLY A 202 -8.83 -18.46 -9.35
C GLY A 202 -8.16 -18.91 -10.67
N LYS A 203 -7.18 -18.16 -11.20
CA LYS A 203 -6.50 -18.46 -12.47
C LYS A 203 -4.99 -18.23 -12.37
N SER A 204 -4.26 -18.72 -13.37
CA SER A 204 -2.83 -18.44 -13.56
C SER A 204 -2.63 -16.94 -13.86
N TYR A 205 -1.53 -16.37 -13.35
CA TYR A 205 -1.23 -14.94 -13.52
C TYR A 205 -1.13 -14.54 -15.00
N ALA A 206 -0.62 -15.44 -15.85
CA ALA A 206 -0.58 -15.25 -17.30
C ALA A 206 -1.97 -15.09 -17.96
N ARG A 207 -3.07 -15.47 -17.29
CA ARG A 207 -4.45 -15.40 -17.79
C ARG A 207 -5.29 -14.28 -17.19
N LEU A 208 -4.70 -13.42 -16.36
CA LEU A 208 -5.41 -12.25 -15.84
C LEU A 208 -5.89 -11.35 -16.99
N SER A 209 -7.08 -10.79 -16.83
CA SER A 209 -7.52 -9.67 -17.67
C SER A 209 -6.62 -8.45 -17.41
N GLU A 210 -6.70 -7.45 -18.28
CA GLU A 210 -5.96 -6.19 -18.05
C GLU A 210 -6.35 -5.54 -16.72
N GLU A 211 -7.64 -5.52 -16.37
CA GLU A 211 -8.13 -4.95 -15.11
C GLU A 211 -7.57 -5.70 -13.89
N GLU A 212 -7.62 -7.03 -13.91
CA GLU A 212 -7.11 -7.86 -12.81
C GLU A 212 -5.60 -7.76 -12.68
N TYR A 213 -4.88 -7.68 -13.80
CA TYR A 213 -3.45 -7.43 -13.82
C TYR A 213 -3.13 -6.08 -13.18
N HIS A 214 -3.81 -5.00 -13.60
CA HIS A 214 -3.56 -3.67 -13.07
C HIS A 214 -3.84 -3.59 -11.57
N LYS A 215 -4.94 -4.21 -11.13
CA LYS A 215 -5.27 -4.35 -9.70
C LYS A 215 -4.16 -5.10 -8.93
N ALA A 216 -3.78 -6.30 -9.38
CA ALA A 216 -2.75 -7.09 -8.72
C ALA A 216 -1.38 -6.37 -8.71
N ALA A 217 -1.03 -5.69 -9.79
CA ALA A 217 0.19 -4.92 -9.92
C ALA A 217 0.22 -3.76 -8.92
N SER A 218 -0.83 -2.93 -8.84
CA SER A 218 -0.91 -1.83 -7.87
C SER A 218 -0.88 -2.32 -6.42
N ILE A 219 -1.65 -3.36 -6.11
CA ILE A 219 -1.65 -3.99 -4.77
C ILE A 219 -0.25 -4.45 -4.38
N SER A 220 0.40 -5.21 -5.27
CA SER A 220 1.72 -5.78 -4.98
C SER A 220 2.80 -4.70 -4.83
N LEU A 221 2.78 -3.67 -5.67
CA LEU A 221 3.70 -2.54 -5.61
C LEU A 221 3.57 -1.78 -4.28
N GLU A 222 2.37 -1.34 -3.92
CA GLU A 222 2.15 -0.52 -2.73
C GLU A 222 2.47 -1.28 -1.43
N ARG A 223 2.11 -2.56 -1.37
CA ARG A 223 2.45 -3.41 -0.22
C ARG A 223 3.95 -3.62 -0.12
N HIS A 224 4.62 -3.96 -1.22
CA HIS A 224 6.07 -4.15 -1.25
C HIS A 224 6.82 -2.87 -0.88
N PHE A 225 6.38 -1.72 -1.41
CA PHE A 225 6.90 -0.40 -1.06
C PHE A 225 6.82 -0.14 0.45
N ALA A 226 5.62 -0.28 1.05
CA ALA A 226 5.46 -0.06 2.48
C ALA A 226 6.29 -1.03 3.33
N LEU A 227 6.40 -2.30 2.92
CA LEU A 227 7.18 -3.32 3.62
C LEU A 227 8.69 -3.09 3.53
N ASN A 228 9.19 -2.59 2.40
CA ASN A 228 10.58 -2.17 2.27
C ASN A 228 10.89 -1.01 3.21
N TRP A 229 9.99 -0.03 3.29
CA TRP A 229 10.15 1.08 4.24
C TRP A 229 10.15 0.58 5.69
N LEU A 230 9.19 -0.29 6.07
CA LEU A 230 9.12 -0.90 7.40
C LEU A 230 10.40 -1.67 7.77
N CYS A 231 11.00 -2.37 6.79
CA CYS A 231 12.26 -3.08 6.94
C CYS A 231 13.50 -2.17 6.87
N GLY A 232 13.33 -0.85 6.80
CA GLY A 232 14.43 0.11 6.84
C GLY A 232 15.30 0.13 5.59
N TYR A 233 14.74 -0.17 4.40
CA TYR A 233 15.45 -0.03 3.12
C TYR A 233 15.61 1.43 2.68
N SER A 234 14.87 2.34 3.30
CA SER A 234 15.04 3.79 3.14
C SER A 234 14.64 4.50 4.43
N GLU A 235 15.32 5.61 4.73
CA GLU A 235 14.87 6.53 5.79
C GLU A 235 13.76 7.47 5.29
N ASN A 236 13.80 7.81 4.00
CA ASN A 236 12.86 8.68 3.30
C ASN A 236 11.76 7.85 2.63
N TRP A 237 10.51 8.09 3.03
CA TRP A 237 9.33 7.42 2.49
C TRP A 237 9.29 7.47 0.96
N ASP A 238 9.45 8.66 0.37
CA ASP A 238 9.29 8.89 -1.08
C ASP A 238 10.38 8.23 -1.93
N GLU A 239 11.49 7.82 -1.31
CA GLU A 239 12.65 7.20 -1.95
C GLU A 239 12.76 5.70 -1.63
N THR A 240 11.71 5.09 -1.07
CA THR A 240 11.75 3.67 -0.75
C THR A 240 11.88 2.85 -2.03
N PRO A 241 12.93 2.01 -2.17
CA PRO A 241 13.17 1.27 -3.40
C PRO A 241 12.16 0.14 -3.57
N THR A 242 11.82 -0.16 -4.82
CA THR A 242 10.93 -1.29 -5.18
C THR A 242 11.48 -2.09 -6.37
N GLU A 243 12.77 -1.95 -6.67
CA GLU A 243 13.45 -2.78 -7.67
C GLU A 243 13.32 -4.27 -7.29
N THR A 244 12.95 -5.11 -8.25
CA THR A 244 12.75 -6.57 -8.11
C THR A 244 13.31 -7.32 -9.30
#